data_AF-M2RZB3-F1
#
_entry.id   AF-M2RZB3-F1
#
_cell.length_a   1.000
_cell.length_b   1.000
_cell.length_c   1.000
_cell.angle_alpha   90.00
_cell.angle_beta   90.00
_cell.angle_gamma   90.00
#
_symmetry.space_group_name_H-M   'P 1'
#
loop_
_entity.id
_entity.type
_entity.pdbx_description
1 polymer ?
#
loop_
_entity_poly.entity_id
_entity_poly.type
_entity_poly.pdbx_seq_one_letter_code
_entity_poly.pdbx_strand_id
1 'polypeptide(L)'
;MYSINTKTYERDYGQFVSKPITAMKGINDKIILGFEDGSIDIISLNTKTIHFNKSANGKIRNCCPSKVISISGIERDKDMKVVASDDIGTIIVVSI
;
A
#
# COMPACT_ATOMS: atom_id res chain seq x y z
N MET A 1 -2.22 -3.19 19.10
CA MET A 1 -0.88 -3.78 19.33
C MET A 1 -0.89 -5.11 18.62
N TYR A 2 -0.05 -5.29 17.60
CA TYR A 2 -0.03 -6.51 16.77
C TYR A 2 0.94 -7.52 17.39
N SER A 3 0.58 -8.81 17.40
CA SER A 3 1.48 -9.91 17.78
C SER A 3 1.94 -10.66 16.54
N ILE A 4 3.25 -10.88 16.46
CA ILE A 4 3.94 -11.60 15.38
C ILE A 4 3.98 -13.09 15.74
N ASN A 5 3.55 -13.95 14.82
CA ASN A 5 3.69 -15.39 14.96
C ASN A 5 5.09 -15.81 14.50
N THR A 6 5.90 -16.38 15.41
CA THR A 6 7.28 -16.80 15.15
C THR A 6 7.42 -18.26 14.74
N LYS A 7 6.30 -18.97 14.49
CA LYS A 7 6.31 -20.39 14.14
C LYS A 7 5.55 -20.64 12.85
N THR A 8 6.16 -20.27 11.72
CA THR A 8 5.86 -20.89 10.43
C THR A 8 7.18 -21.44 9.91
N TYR A 9 7.36 -22.74 10.11
CA TYR A 9 8.53 -23.48 9.67
C TYR A 9 8.46 -23.65 8.16
N GLU A 10 8.80 -22.60 7.42
CA GLU A 10 9.38 -22.59 6.07
C GLU A 10 9.56 -21.12 5.67
N ARG A 11 10.73 -20.83 5.11
CA ARG A 11 11.47 -19.59 5.33
C ARG A 11 10.96 -18.40 4.49
N ASP A 12 11.01 -17.25 5.15
CA ASP A 12 11.24 -15.90 4.62
C ASP A 12 10.06 -15.11 4.01
N TYR A 13 9.44 -14.30 4.88
CA TYR A 13 8.64 -13.08 4.59
C TYR A 13 7.18 -13.25 4.15
N GLY A 14 6.32 -13.77 5.04
CA GLY A 14 4.87 -13.61 4.93
C GLY A 14 4.33 -12.57 5.95
N GLN A 15 3.97 -11.36 5.50
CA GLN A 15 3.10 -10.47 6.26
C GLN A 15 1.64 -10.82 5.94
N PHE A 16 0.89 -11.37 6.90
CA PHE A 16 -0.54 -11.61 6.72
C PHE A 16 -1.29 -10.29 6.77
N VAL A 17 -1.92 -9.92 5.66
CA VAL A 17 -2.76 -8.72 5.58
C VAL A 17 -4.21 -9.13 5.79
N SER A 18 -4.83 -8.66 6.88
CA SER A 18 -6.23 -8.98 7.24
C SER A 18 -7.26 -8.11 6.51
N LYS A 19 -6.84 -7.41 5.46
CA LYS A 19 -7.69 -6.56 4.63
C LYS A 19 -7.73 -7.13 3.20
N PRO A 20 -8.89 -7.11 2.52
CA PRO A 20 -8.99 -7.51 1.12
C PRO A 20 -8.07 -6.64 0.24
N ILE A 21 -7.04 -7.25 -0.34
CA ILE A 21 -6.15 -6.63 -1.32
C ILE A 21 -6.87 -6.62 -2.66
N THR A 22 -6.98 -5.45 -3.27
CA THR A 22 -7.71 -5.24 -4.53
C THR A 22 -6.79 -4.85 -5.67
N ALA A 23 -5.60 -4.31 -5.36
CA ALA A 23 -4.54 -4.04 -6.32
C ALA A 23 -3.17 -4.32 -5.68
N MET A 24 -2.23 -4.82 -6.46
CA MET A 24 -0.85 -5.05 -6.02
C MET A 24 0.12 -4.71 -7.14
N LYS A 25 1.22 -4.06 -6.79
CA LYS A 25 2.32 -3.78 -7.72
C LYS A 25 3.67 -3.88 -7.00
N GLY A 26 4.57 -4.70 -7.54
CA GLY A 26 5.99 -4.65 -7.20
C GLY A 26 6.65 -3.53 -7.99
N ILE A 27 7.38 -2.63 -7.30
CA ILE A 27 8.18 -1.58 -7.93
C ILE A 27 9.50 -1.44 -7.17
N ASN A 28 10.61 -1.65 -7.87
CA ASN A 28 11.95 -1.69 -7.29
C ASN A 28 12.01 -2.68 -6.10
N ASP A 29 12.46 -2.23 -4.92
CA ASP A 29 12.56 -3.02 -3.69
C ASP A 29 11.31 -2.95 -2.80
N LYS A 30 10.19 -2.45 -3.36
CA LYS A 30 8.93 -2.21 -2.65
C LYS A 30 7.78 -3.00 -3.25
N ILE A 31 6.90 -3.49 -2.39
CA ILE A 31 5.59 -4.03 -2.75
C ILE A 31 4.54 -3.02 -2.30
N ILE A 32 3.71 -2.57 -3.24
CA ILE A 32 2.62 -1.63 -2.98
C ILE A 32 1.32 -2.39 -3.05
N LEU A 33 0.52 -2.28 -1.99
CA LEU A 33 -0.79 -2.92 -1.85
C LEU A 33 -1.87 -1.84 -1.80
N GLY A 34 -2.94 -2.05 -2.54
CA GLY A 34 -4.16 -1.25 -2.48
C GLY A 34 -5.31 -2.10 -1.97
N PHE A 35 -6.17 -1.50 -1.17
CA PHE A 35 -7.23 -2.20 -0.46
C PHE A 35 -8.62 -1.75 -0.86
N GLU A 36 -9.61 -2.57 -0.48
CA GLU A 36 -11.03 -2.29 -0.67
C GLU A 36 -11.52 -1.03 0.07
N ASP A 37 -10.88 -0.65 1.17
CA ASP A 37 -11.21 0.57 1.93
C ASP A 37 -10.55 1.85 1.38
N GLY A 38 -9.77 1.73 0.30
CA GLY A 38 -8.99 2.81 -0.32
C GLY A 38 -7.62 3.06 0.30
N SER A 39 -7.25 2.32 1.36
CA SER A 39 -5.91 2.42 1.95
C SER A 39 -4.84 1.86 1.01
N ILE A 40 -3.60 2.29 1.25
CA ILE A 40 -2.41 1.85 0.50
C ILE A 40 -1.30 1.52 1.50
N ASP A 41 -0.70 0.34 1.34
CA ASP A 41 0.49 -0.06 2.11
C ASP A 41 1.70 -0.18 1.19
N ILE A 42 2.84 0.29 1.66
CA ILE A 42 4.13 0.17 0.97
C ILE A 42 5.08 -0.62 1.85
N ILE A 43 5.35 -1.84 1.43
CA ILE A 43 6.22 -2.79 2.11
C ILE A 43 7.59 -2.72 1.44
N SER A 44 8.62 -2.30 2.17
CA SER A 44 10.01 -2.38 1.72
C SER A 44 10.70 -3.54 2.44
N LEU A 45 11.63 -4.20 1.76
CA LEU A 45 12.45 -5.26 2.37
C LEU A 45 13.42 -4.71 3.43
N ASN A 46 13.79 -3.42 3.32
CA ASN A 46 14.86 -2.83 4.12
C ASN A 46 14.36 -1.77 5.12
N THR A 47 13.11 -1.33 5.02
CA THR A 47 12.54 -0.28 5.88
C THR A 47 11.19 -0.68 6.47
N LYS A 48 10.73 0.08 7.47
CA LYS A 48 9.39 -0.09 8.02
C LYS A 48 8.33 0.14 6.93
N THR A 49 7.26 -0.65 6.99
CA THR A 49 6.08 -0.49 6.15
C THR A 49 5.46 0.90 6.36
N ILE A 50 5.10 1.54 5.25
CA ILE A 50 4.39 2.83 5.24
C ILE A 50 2.91 2.55 4.98
N HIS A 51 2.04 3.15 5.79
CA HIS A 51 0.60 2.97 5.70
C HIS A 51 -0.07 4.31 5.38
N PHE A 52 -0.83 4.35 4.28
CA PHE A 52 -1.67 5.47 3.92
C PHE A 52 -3.14 5.12 4.09
N ASN A 53 -3.82 5.81 5.01
CA ASN A 53 -5.21 5.56 5.32
C ASN A 53 -5.98 6.87 5.58
N LYS A 54 -7.31 6.74 5.60
CA LYS A 54 -8.20 7.80 6.10
C LYS A 54 -7.88 8.04 7.57
N SER A 55 -7.82 9.31 7.98
CA SER A 55 -7.68 9.63 9.39
C SER A 55 -8.90 9.17 10.19
N ALA A 56 -8.79 9.12 11.52
CA ALA A 56 -9.87 8.66 12.40
C ALA A 56 -11.21 9.42 12.23
N ASN A 57 -11.17 10.64 11.68
CA ASN A 57 -12.33 11.47 11.36
C ASN A 57 -12.79 11.36 9.88
N GLY A 58 -12.31 10.36 9.14
CA GLY A 58 -12.69 10.10 7.76
C GLY A 58 -12.06 11.03 6.72
N LYS A 59 -11.19 11.98 7.10
CA LYS A 59 -10.50 12.83 6.12
C LYS A 59 -9.51 11.97 5.31
N ILE A 60 -9.58 12.12 4.00
CA ILE A 60 -8.68 11.45 3.05
C ILE A 60 -7.29 12.07 3.21
N ARG A 61 -6.31 11.26 3.61
CA ARG A 61 -4.90 11.65 3.68
C ARG A 61 -4.09 10.61 2.92
N ASN A 62 -3.53 11.03 1.78
CA ASN A 62 -2.60 10.23 0.98
C ASN A 62 -3.12 8.83 0.56
N CYS A 63 -4.44 8.61 0.54
CA CYS A 63 -5.10 7.35 0.18
C CYS A 63 -6.30 7.63 -0.74
N CYS A 64 -6.88 6.57 -1.32
CA CYS A 64 -8.10 6.73 -2.12
C CYS A 64 -9.35 6.86 -1.22
N PRO A 65 -10.36 7.63 -1.63
CA PRO A 65 -11.66 7.64 -0.96
C PRO A 65 -12.40 6.31 -1.06
N SER A 66 -12.18 5.55 -2.13
CA SER A 66 -12.86 4.27 -2.37
C SER A 66 -11.89 3.15 -2.76
N LYS A 67 -12.41 1.97 -3.10
CA LYS A 67 -11.67 0.75 -3.41
C LYS A 67 -10.59 1.00 -4.46
N VAL A 68 -9.33 0.70 -4.12
CA VAL A 68 -8.22 0.83 -5.07
C VAL A 68 -8.38 -0.21 -6.18
N ILE A 69 -8.41 0.24 -7.45
CA ILE A 69 -8.56 -0.63 -8.62
C ILE A 69 -7.26 -0.78 -9.41
N SER A 70 -6.35 0.19 -9.33
CA SER A 70 -5.05 0.08 -9.99
C SER A 70 -3.96 0.88 -9.29
N ILE A 71 -2.72 0.40 -9.44
CA ILE A 71 -1.50 1.00 -8.89
C ILE A 71 -0.45 1.05 -10.00
N SER A 72 0.21 2.20 -10.12
CA SER A 72 1.33 2.41 -11.04
C SER A 72 2.48 3.14 -10.35
N GLY A 73 3.65 3.05 -10.98
CA GLY A 73 4.86 3.76 -10.60
C GLY A 73 5.21 4.81 -11.62
N ILE A 74 5.57 6.00 -11.14
CA ILE A 74 6.21 7.03 -11.96
C ILE A 74 7.59 7.28 -11.34
N GLU A 75 8.61 6.83 -12.04
CA GLU A 75 10.00 7.07 -11.68
C GLU A 75 10.55 8.20 -12.54
N ARG A 76 11.07 9.25 -11.91
CA ARG A 76 11.80 10.31 -12.60
C ARG A 76 13.07 10.62 -11.83
N ASP A 77 14.20 10.41 -12.49
CA ASP A 77 15.54 10.55 -11.93
C ASP A 77 15.77 9.60 -10.74
N LYS A 78 15.55 10.08 -9.52
CA LYS A 78 15.62 9.32 -8.25
C LYS A 78 14.35 9.47 -7.40
N ASP A 79 13.39 10.26 -7.88
CA ASP A 79 12.13 10.46 -7.20
C ASP A 79 11.12 9.45 -7.73
N MET A 80 10.65 8.61 -6.82
CA MET A 80 9.63 7.63 -7.09
C MET A 80 8.28 8.13 -6.59
N LYS A 81 7.27 8.08 -7.46
CA LYS A 81 5.89 8.36 -7.11
C LYS A 81 5.04 7.13 -7.34
N VAL A 82 4.16 6.85 -6.40
CA VAL A 82 3.13 5.85 -6.54
C VAL A 82 1.84 6.56 -6.94
N VAL A 83 1.22 6.06 -7.99
CA VAL A 83 -0.09 6.49 -8.45
C VAL A 83 -1.08 5.39 -8.15
N ALA A 84 -2.21 5.74 -7.53
CA ALA A 84 -3.31 4.82 -7.32
C ALA A 84 -4.60 5.44 -7.82
N SER A 85 -5.50 4.60 -8.35
CA SER A 85 -6.85 5.02 -8.70
C SER A 85 -7.88 4.13 -8.03
N ASP A 86 -9.08 4.68 -7.82
CA ASP A 86 -10.22 3.97 -7.27
C ASP A 86 -11.38 3.83 -8.24
N ASP A 87 -12.39 3.07 -7.81
CA ASP A 87 -13.60 2.75 -8.56
C ASP A 87 -14.56 3.94 -8.77
N ILE A 88 -14.34 5.07 -8.07
CA ILE A 88 -15.11 6.31 -8.28
C ILE A 88 -14.35 7.35 -9.11
N GLY A 89 -13.20 6.98 -9.68
CA GLY A 89 -12.44 7.82 -10.61
C GLY A 89 -11.47 8.80 -9.95
N THR A 90 -11.18 8.63 -8.66
CA THR A 90 -10.13 9.41 -7.99
C THR A 90 -8.77 8.88 -8.39
N ILE A 91 -7.82 9.78 -8.63
CA ILE A 91 -6.40 9.46 -8.80
C ILE A 91 -5.62 10.19 -7.73
N ILE A 92 -4.79 9.46 -6.99
CA ILE A 92 -3.84 10.03 -6.03
C ILE A 92 -2.40 9.74 -6.45
N VAL A 93 -1.51 10.65 -6.08
CA VAL A 93 -0.08 10.54 -6.33
C VAL A 93 0.64 10.78 -5.01
N VAL A 94 1.43 9.79 -4.56
CA VAL A 94 2.19 9.86 -3.31
C VAL A 94 3.68 9.71 -3.59
N SER A 95 4.50 10.59 -3.02
CA SER A 95 5.97 10.50 -3.06
C SER A 95 6.46 9.55 -1.96
N ILE A 96 7.42 8.68 -2.30
CA ILE A 96 7.86 7.54 -1.47
C ILE A 96 9.37 7.33 -1.45
#